data_AF-A0A6A6IPQ1-F1
#
_entry.id   AF-A0A6A6IPQ1-F1
#
_cell.length_a   1.000
_cell.length_b   1.000
_cell.length_c   1.000
_cell.angle_alpha   90.00
_cell.angle_beta   90.00
_cell.angle_gamma   90.00
#
_symmetry.space_group_name_H-M   'P 1'
#
loop_
_entity.id
_entity.type
_entity.pdbx_description
1 polymer ?
#
loop_
_entity_poly.entity_id
_entity_poly.type
_entity_poly.pdbx_seq_one_letter_code
_entity_poly.pdbx_strand_id
1 'polypeptide(L)'
;PYTCRSWRVKGAIFVIITAWWVQSWAWYSITGLLLTDMAANMDFKAKAQRGIKVWRSIRCPSYVVYLMILASGLVIQYLWVAWRPEYHDAELIAHGGLYYTGGLNEDFDVKQPQARDDNYLVLLGFFLFIETSDVLQWALANPLFVYLGRRSLSWFLVSSIIVYTLGIRLY
;
A
#
# COMPACT_ATOMS: atom_id res chain seq x y z
N PRO A 1 -20.01 4.41 12.18
CA PRO A 1 -20.27 3.31 13.16
C PRO A 1 -21.49 2.40 12.86
N TYR A 2 -22.00 2.30 11.62
CA TYR A 2 -23.02 1.28 11.23
C TYR A 2 -22.74 0.59 9.90
N THR A 3 -21.61 0.89 9.26
CA THR A 3 -21.24 0.26 7.98
C THR A 3 -20.57 -1.08 8.23
N CYS A 4 -21.10 -2.15 7.62
CA CYS A 4 -20.53 -3.49 7.71
C CYS A 4 -19.02 -3.46 7.41
N ARG A 5 -18.22 -4.30 8.09
CA ARG A 5 -16.74 -4.38 7.89
C ARG A 5 -16.33 -4.43 6.40
N SER A 6 -17.13 -5.05 5.54
CA SER A 6 -16.89 -5.10 4.08
C SER A 6 -16.95 -3.74 3.39
N TRP A 7 -17.88 -2.85 3.79
CA TRP A 7 -18.05 -1.53 3.17
C TRP A 7 -16.86 -0.62 3.43
N ARG A 8 -16.19 -0.78 4.57
CA ARG A 8 -14.99 -0.01 4.92
C ARG A 8 -13.83 -0.34 3.99
N VAL A 9 -13.59 -1.63 3.74
CA VAL A 9 -12.55 -2.08 2.81
C VAL A 9 -12.87 -1.63 1.38
N LYS A 10 -14.12 -1.82 0.94
CA LYS A 10 -14.55 -1.40 -0.41
C LYS A 10 -14.43 0.11 -0.62
N GLY A 11 -14.88 0.90 0.35
CA GLY A 11 -14.77 2.35 0.32
C GLY A 11 -13.32 2.83 0.31
N ALA A 12 -12.48 2.27 1.17
CA ALA A 12 -11.05 2.59 1.20
C ALA A 12 -10.37 2.27 -0.14
N ILE A 13 -10.65 1.11 -0.74
CA ILE A 13 -10.12 0.74 -2.07
C ILE A 13 -10.57 1.74 -3.13
N PHE A 14 -11.85 2.14 -3.14
CA PHE A 14 -12.34 3.13 -4.09
C PHE A 14 -11.63 4.49 -3.94
N VAL A 15 -11.39 4.93 -2.70
CA VAL A 15 -10.65 6.16 -2.44
C VAL A 15 -9.18 6.01 -2.85
N ILE A 16 -8.54 4.86 -2.62
CA ILE A 16 -7.15 4.59 -3.06
C ILE A 16 -7.04 4.71 -4.58
N ILE A 17 -7.95 4.09 -5.33
CA ILE A 17 -7.96 4.15 -6.81
C ILE A 17 -8.20 5.58 -7.30
N THR A 18 -9.11 6.31 -6.65
CA THR A 18 -9.40 7.69 -7.02
C THR A 18 -8.22 8.61 -6.71
N ALA A 19 -7.59 8.43 -5.55
CA ALA A 19 -6.41 9.18 -5.11
C ALA A 19 -5.19 8.88 -5.99
N TRP A 20 -5.01 7.63 -6.41
CA TRP A 20 -4.05 7.24 -7.44
C TRP A 20 -4.29 8.00 -8.72
N TRP A 21 -5.52 7.98 -9.25
CA TRP A 21 -5.81 8.64 -10.53
C TRP A 21 -5.53 10.14 -10.51
N VAL A 22 -5.80 10.84 -9.40
CA VAL A 22 -5.47 12.28 -9.25
C VAL A 22 -4.02 12.53 -8.81
N GLN A 23 -3.12 11.55 -8.86
CA GLN A 23 -1.73 11.65 -8.42
C GLN A 23 -1.53 12.22 -7.01
N SER A 24 -2.43 11.88 -6.09
CA SER A 24 -2.34 12.33 -4.70
C SER A 24 -1.64 11.28 -3.85
N TRP A 25 -0.62 11.67 -3.08
CA TRP A 25 0.05 10.85 -2.05
C TRP A 25 -0.90 10.19 -1.04
N ALA A 26 -2.16 10.62 -0.97
CA ALA A 26 -3.20 10.02 -0.13
C ALA A 26 -3.39 8.52 -0.38
N TRP A 27 -3.17 8.01 -1.59
CA TRP A 27 -3.29 6.57 -1.87
C TRP A 27 -2.30 5.70 -1.08
N TYR A 28 -1.08 6.17 -0.81
CA TYR A 28 -0.13 5.48 0.07
C TYR A 28 -0.61 5.51 1.53
N SER A 29 -0.99 6.70 2.00
CA SER A 29 -1.41 6.91 3.39
C SER A 29 -2.68 6.12 3.74
N ILE A 30 -3.68 6.12 2.86
CA ILE A 30 -4.94 5.39 3.04
C ILE A 30 -4.71 3.88 2.94
N THR A 31 -3.77 3.43 2.11
CA THR A 31 -3.38 2.01 2.08
C THR A 31 -2.76 1.58 3.40
N GLY A 32 -1.83 2.38 3.96
CA GLY A 32 -1.26 2.12 5.29
C GLY A 32 -2.32 2.11 6.40
N LEU A 33 -3.27 3.06 6.34
CA LEU A 33 -4.41 3.11 7.25
C LEU A 33 -5.27 1.84 7.15
N LEU A 34 -5.59 1.42 5.93
CA LEU A 34 -6.39 0.23 5.66
C LEU A 34 -5.69 -1.04 6.16
N LEU A 35 -4.38 -1.19 5.92
CA LEU A 35 -3.59 -2.31 6.42
C LEU A 35 -3.58 -2.35 7.94
N THR A 36 -3.35 -1.21 8.59
CA THR A 36 -3.33 -1.09 10.05
C THR A 36 -4.69 -1.47 10.64
N ASP A 37 -5.76 -1.00 10.03
CA ASP A 37 -7.12 -1.31 10.46
C ASP A 37 -7.49 -2.78 10.25
N MET A 38 -7.08 -3.37 9.13
CA MET A 38 -7.25 -4.80 8.87
C MET A 38 -6.48 -5.65 9.89
N ALA A 39 -5.25 -5.27 10.21
CA ALA A 39 -4.41 -5.93 11.20
C ALA A 39 -5.00 -5.83 12.61
N ALA A 40 -5.43 -4.63 13.03
CA ALA A 40 -5.88 -4.37 14.39
C ALA A 40 -7.35 -4.79 14.66
N ASN A 41 -8.24 -4.71 13.66
CA ASN A 41 -9.69 -4.81 13.89
C ASN A 41 -10.39 -5.92 13.09
N MET A 42 -9.70 -6.61 12.18
CA MET A 42 -10.32 -7.60 11.29
C MET A 42 -9.67 -8.99 11.30
N ASP A 43 -8.81 -9.29 12.28
CA ASP A 43 -8.07 -10.56 12.40
C ASP A 43 -7.36 -10.96 11.10
N PHE A 44 -6.74 -9.98 10.43
CA PHE A 44 -6.19 -10.15 9.09
C PHE A 44 -5.20 -11.31 9.01
N LYS A 45 -4.28 -11.41 9.97
CA LYS A 45 -3.29 -12.48 10.04
C LYS A 45 -3.91 -13.88 10.10
N ALA A 46 -4.89 -14.09 10.99
CA ALA A 46 -5.57 -15.39 11.11
C ALA A 46 -6.40 -15.73 9.85
N LYS A 47 -6.88 -14.73 9.10
CA LYS A 47 -7.54 -14.94 7.80
C LYS A 47 -6.53 -15.25 6.70
N ALA A 48 -5.41 -14.55 6.65
CA ALA A 48 -4.34 -14.77 5.69
C ALA A 48 -3.76 -16.20 5.82
N GLN A 49 -3.44 -16.62 7.06
CA GLN A 49 -2.90 -17.96 7.34
C GLN A 49 -3.86 -19.10 6.97
N ARG A 50 -5.18 -18.86 6.98
CA ARG A 50 -6.18 -19.84 6.53
C ARG A 50 -6.18 -20.07 5.02
N GLY A 51 -5.51 -19.20 4.25
CA GLY A 51 -5.43 -19.25 2.80
C GLY A 51 -6.68 -18.71 2.10
N ILE A 52 -6.49 -18.31 0.84
CA ILE A 52 -7.55 -17.83 -0.04
C ILE A 52 -8.21 -19.03 -0.70
N LYS A 53 -9.53 -19.16 -0.54
CA LYS A 53 -10.31 -20.23 -1.17
C LYS A 53 -10.45 -19.94 -2.67
N VAL A 54 -9.79 -20.73 -3.51
CA VAL A 54 -9.83 -20.55 -4.98
C VAL A 54 -10.94 -21.39 -5.60
N TRP A 55 -10.99 -22.68 -5.27
CA TRP A 55 -11.99 -23.59 -5.83
C TRP A 55 -12.32 -24.73 -4.87
N ARG A 56 -13.61 -24.95 -4.56
CA ARG A 56 -14.10 -26.02 -3.66
C ARG A 56 -13.25 -26.17 -2.39
N SER A 57 -12.33 -27.13 -2.36
CA SER A 57 -11.42 -27.42 -1.24
C SER A 57 -10.00 -26.85 -1.40
N ILE A 58 -9.62 -26.39 -2.59
CA ILE A 58 -8.30 -25.84 -2.90
C ILE A 58 -8.18 -24.44 -2.28
N ARG A 59 -7.23 -24.30 -1.36
CA ARG A 59 -6.83 -23.01 -0.79
C ARG A 59 -5.44 -22.66 -1.27
N CYS A 60 -5.32 -21.49 -1.88
CA CYS A 60 -4.04 -20.92 -2.22
C CYS A 60 -3.47 -20.20 -0.98
N PRO A 61 -2.21 -20.44 -0.60
CA PRO A 61 -1.59 -19.66 0.45
C PRO A 61 -1.59 -18.17 0.11
N SER A 62 -1.97 -17.32 1.05
CA SER A 62 -2.11 -15.88 0.79
C SER A 62 -0.78 -15.21 0.43
N TYR A 63 0.35 -15.78 0.88
CA TYR A 63 1.68 -15.29 0.55
C TYR A 63 2.00 -15.33 -0.95
N VAL A 64 1.32 -16.18 -1.73
CA VAL A 64 1.49 -16.21 -3.19
C VAL A 64 1.02 -14.89 -3.80
N VAL A 65 -0.09 -14.34 -3.30
CA VAL A 65 -0.59 -13.03 -3.75
C VAL A 65 0.37 -11.92 -3.36
N TYR A 66 0.91 -11.96 -2.15
CA TYR A 66 1.88 -10.96 -1.68
C TYR A 66 3.17 -11.01 -2.50
N LEU A 67 3.62 -12.22 -2.84
CA LEU A 67 4.78 -12.43 -3.70
C LEU A 67 4.55 -11.88 -5.10
N MET A 68 3.38 -12.15 -5.69
CA MET A 68 3.05 -11.61 -7.02
C MET A 68 3.03 -10.07 -7.01
N ILE A 69 2.43 -9.45 -5.99
CA ILE A 69 2.40 -7.99 -5.85
C ILE A 69 3.83 -7.42 -5.74
N LEU A 70 4.63 -7.98 -4.82
CA LEU A 70 6.02 -7.57 -4.60
C LEU A 70 6.87 -7.76 -5.86
N ALA A 71 6.78 -8.92 -6.51
CA ALA A 71 7.52 -9.25 -7.71
C ALA A 71 7.14 -8.34 -8.88
N SER A 72 5.86 -8.03 -9.06
CA SER A 72 5.42 -7.07 -10.07
C SER A 72 6.08 -5.70 -9.88
N GLY A 73 6.10 -5.18 -8.65
CA GLY A 73 6.78 -3.91 -8.36
C GLY A 73 8.27 -3.95 -8.69
N LEU A 74 8.98 -5.01 -8.27
CA LEU A 74 10.41 -5.19 -8.55
C LEU A 74 10.70 -5.36 -10.06
N VAL A 75 9.86 -6.10 -10.77
CA VAL A 75 9.98 -6.28 -12.22
C VAL A 75 9.78 -4.95 -12.94
N ILE A 76 8.78 -4.17 -12.55
CA ILE A 76 8.53 -2.84 -13.12
C ILE A 76 9.72 -1.92 -12.85
N GLN A 77 10.26 -1.87 -11.62
CA GLN A 77 11.48 -1.12 -11.29
C GLN A 77 12.66 -1.53 -12.17
N TYR A 78 12.89 -2.83 -12.34
CA TYR A 78 13.95 -3.34 -13.19
C TYR A 78 13.75 -2.96 -14.66
N LEU A 79 12.52 -3.04 -15.17
CA LEU A 79 12.20 -2.67 -16.56
C LEU A 79 12.50 -1.19 -16.82
N TRP A 80 12.14 -0.30 -15.88
CA TRP A 80 12.41 1.12 -16.02
C TRP A 80 13.88 1.48 -15.88
N VAL A 81 14.65 0.77 -15.06
CA VAL A 81 16.08 1.07 -14.89
C VAL A 81 16.94 0.45 -15.99
N ALA A 82 16.68 -0.82 -16.34
CA ALA A 82 17.61 -1.62 -17.15
C ALA A 82 17.17 -1.84 -18.60
N TRP A 83 15.86 -1.84 -18.90
CA TRP A 83 15.36 -2.25 -20.23
C TRP A 83 14.81 -1.09 -21.08
N ARG A 84 14.00 -0.21 -20.48
CA ARG A 84 13.37 0.94 -21.15
C ARG A 84 13.30 2.17 -20.22
N PRO A 85 14.44 2.84 -19.98
CA PRO A 85 14.45 4.07 -19.20
C PRO A 85 13.68 5.22 -19.86
N GLU A 86 13.52 5.20 -21.18
CA GLU A 86 12.70 6.20 -21.90
C GLU A 86 11.21 6.23 -21.46
N TYR A 87 10.68 5.12 -20.92
CA TYR A 87 9.30 5.03 -20.46
C TYR A 87 9.15 5.20 -18.94
N HIS A 88 10.23 5.52 -18.24
CA HIS A 88 10.23 5.67 -16.77
C HIS A 88 9.16 6.65 -16.27
N ASP A 89 8.88 7.71 -17.02
CA ASP A 89 7.91 8.75 -16.66
C ASP A 89 6.58 8.64 -17.42
N ALA A 90 6.44 7.64 -18.31
CA ALA A 90 5.22 7.46 -19.09
C ALA A 90 4.00 7.14 -18.21
N GLU A 91 4.23 6.50 -17.06
CA GLU A 91 3.22 6.26 -16.02
C GLU A 91 2.62 7.57 -15.50
N LEU A 92 3.41 8.63 -15.37
CA LEU A 92 2.99 9.90 -14.78
C LEU A 92 1.97 10.63 -15.66
N ILE A 93 2.01 10.39 -16.97
CA ILE A 93 1.06 10.92 -17.95
C ILE A 93 -0.33 10.30 -17.75
N ALA A 94 -0.42 9.05 -17.29
CA ALA A 94 -1.70 8.34 -17.10
C ALA A 94 -2.57 8.94 -15.97
N HIS A 95 -2.02 9.87 -15.20
CA HIS A 95 -2.70 10.55 -14.10
C HIS A 95 -3.52 11.75 -14.60
N GLY A 96 -4.53 12.15 -13.82
CA GLY A 96 -5.31 13.35 -14.09
C GLY A 96 -4.48 14.63 -13.85
N GLY A 97 -4.53 15.56 -14.79
CA GLY A 97 -3.91 16.88 -14.68
C GLY A 97 -4.65 17.76 -13.67
N LEU A 98 -4.21 17.74 -12.41
CA LEU A 98 -4.87 18.52 -11.34
C LEU A 98 -4.81 20.03 -11.51
N TYR A 99 -3.71 20.54 -12.07
CA TYR A 99 -3.38 21.98 -12.01
C TYR A 99 -3.11 22.63 -13.36
N TYR A 100 -2.67 21.88 -14.37
CA TYR A 100 -2.07 22.46 -15.58
C TYR A 100 -2.73 22.00 -16.89
N THR A 101 -3.48 20.89 -16.89
CA THR A 101 -4.13 20.36 -18.08
C THR A 101 -5.60 20.01 -17.80
N GLY A 102 -6.46 20.08 -18.83
CA GLY A 102 -7.87 19.69 -18.70
C GLY A 102 -8.14 18.18 -18.80
N GLY A 103 -7.07 17.36 -18.81
CA GLY A 103 -7.14 15.93 -19.15
C GLY A 103 -6.02 15.13 -18.48
N LEU A 104 -5.22 14.41 -19.28
CA LEU A 104 -4.05 13.69 -18.79
C LEU A 104 -2.94 14.64 -18.37
N ASN A 105 -2.12 14.22 -17.41
CA ASN A 105 -1.06 15.01 -16.81
C ASN A 105 0.17 15.08 -17.72
N GLU A 106 0.13 15.94 -18.74
CA GLU A 106 1.22 16.09 -19.71
C GLU A 106 2.34 17.03 -19.23
N ASP A 107 2.03 17.96 -18.32
CA ASP A 107 2.95 19.00 -17.80
C ASP A 107 3.31 18.76 -16.31
N PHE A 108 3.92 17.61 -16.00
CA PHE A 108 4.35 17.29 -14.63
C PHE A 108 5.79 17.73 -14.33
N ASP A 109 6.03 18.17 -13.09
CA ASP A 109 7.36 18.54 -12.63
C ASP A 109 8.19 17.31 -12.24
N VAL A 110 9.10 16.92 -13.13
CA VAL A 110 10.07 15.83 -12.94
C VAL A 110 11.06 16.08 -11.80
N LYS A 111 11.21 17.33 -11.32
CA LYS A 111 12.11 17.64 -10.20
C LYS A 111 11.49 17.32 -8.85
N GLN A 112 10.18 17.10 -8.80
CA GLN A 112 9.47 16.75 -7.58
C GLN A 112 9.38 15.23 -7.41
N PRO A 113 9.42 14.73 -6.17
CA PRO A 113 9.17 13.32 -5.91
C PRO A 113 7.74 12.98 -6.34
N GLN A 114 7.62 11.99 -7.22
CA GLN A 114 6.34 11.49 -7.71
C GLN A 114 5.98 10.20 -6.99
N ALA A 115 4.69 10.03 -6.69
CA ALA A 115 4.18 8.74 -6.24
C ALA A 115 4.10 7.82 -7.46
N ARG A 116 4.67 6.62 -7.34
CA ARG A 116 4.79 5.67 -8.46
C ARG A 116 4.21 4.31 -8.09
N ASP A 117 3.70 3.60 -9.08
CA ASP A 117 3.12 2.27 -8.97
C ASP A 117 4.15 1.22 -8.56
N ASP A 118 5.36 1.32 -9.11
CA ASP A 118 6.43 0.37 -8.87
C ASP A 118 6.87 0.33 -7.40
N ASN A 119 7.11 1.50 -6.80
CA ASN A 119 7.38 1.67 -5.38
C ASN A 119 6.17 1.26 -4.52
N TYR A 120 4.95 1.59 -4.96
CA TYR A 120 3.73 1.26 -4.23
C TYR A 120 3.54 -0.25 -4.11
N LEU A 121 3.71 -0.98 -5.21
CA LEU A 121 3.57 -2.44 -5.24
C LEU A 121 4.64 -3.13 -4.40
N VAL A 122 5.89 -2.64 -4.44
CA VAL A 122 6.95 -3.17 -3.57
C VAL A 122 6.59 -2.99 -2.11
N LEU A 123 6.20 -1.78 -1.69
CA LEU A 123 5.86 -1.49 -0.31
C LEU A 123 4.61 -2.26 0.15
N LEU A 124 3.56 -2.29 -0.66
CA LEU A 124 2.32 -3.02 -0.35
C LEU A 124 2.58 -4.51 -0.19
N GLY A 125 3.29 -5.12 -1.15
CA GLY A 125 3.64 -6.54 -1.09
C GLY A 125 4.47 -6.85 0.17
N PHE A 126 5.48 -6.03 0.45
CA PHE A 126 6.33 -6.19 1.63
C PHE A 126 5.57 -6.04 2.95
N PHE A 127 4.70 -5.03 3.09
CA PHE A 127 3.89 -4.87 4.29
C PHE A 127 2.90 -6.02 4.48
N LEU A 128 2.28 -6.53 3.42
CA LEU A 128 1.41 -7.71 3.50
C LEU A 128 2.18 -8.95 4.03
N PHE A 129 3.44 -9.13 3.64
CA PHE A 129 4.30 -10.16 4.21
C PHE A 129 4.58 -9.94 5.70
N ILE A 130 4.93 -8.71 6.09
CA ILE A 130 5.20 -8.37 7.50
C ILE A 130 3.96 -8.62 8.36
N GLU A 131 2.79 -8.13 7.95
CA GLU A 131 1.55 -8.25 8.74
C GLU A 131 1.08 -9.69 8.93
N THR A 132 1.55 -10.62 8.11
CA THR A 132 1.09 -12.01 8.12
C THR A 132 2.11 -13.01 8.66
N SER A 133 3.39 -12.63 8.74
CA SER A 133 4.50 -13.50 9.15
C SER A 133 5.10 -13.10 10.49
N ASP A 134 5.00 -14.01 11.48
CA ASP A 134 5.67 -13.87 12.78
C ASP A 134 7.20 -13.75 12.66
N VAL A 135 7.79 -14.49 11.72
CA VAL A 135 9.25 -14.51 11.53
C VAL A 135 9.75 -13.15 11.05
N LEU A 136 9.02 -12.51 10.13
CA LEU A 136 9.39 -11.19 9.62
C LEU A 136 9.18 -10.11 10.69
N GLN A 137 8.07 -10.16 11.44
CA GLN A 137 7.85 -9.24 12.55
C GLN A 137 8.95 -9.37 13.60
N TRP A 138 9.34 -10.60 13.94
CA TRP A 138 10.42 -10.86 14.88
C TRP A 138 11.77 -10.35 14.37
N ALA A 139 12.11 -10.60 13.10
CA ALA A 139 13.35 -10.13 12.51
C ALA A 139 13.43 -8.59 12.46
N LEU A 140 12.33 -7.92 12.12
CA LEU A 140 12.24 -6.46 12.04
C LEU A 140 12.07 -5.78 13.40
N ALA A 141 11.69 -6.52 14.45
CA ALA A 141 11.64 -6.02 15.82
C ALA A 141 13.04 -5.78 16.43
N ASN A 142 14.12 -6.02 15.68
CA ASN A 142 15.48 -5.69 16.11
C ASN A 142 15.58 -4.19 16.49
N PRO A 143 16.14 -3.85 17.66
CA PRO A 143 16.28 -2.47 18.12
C PRO A 143 16.94 -1.52 17.10
N LEU A 144 17.86 -2.02 16.28
CA LEU A 144 18.50 -1.23 15.22
C LEU A 144 17.48 -0.80 14.15
N PHE A 145 16.68 -1.73 13.64
CA PHE A 145 15.67 -1.43 12.63
C PHE A 145 14.54 -0.56 13.20
N VAL A 146 14.15 -0.80 14.46
CA VAL A 146 13.17 0.04 15.15
C VAL A 146 13.70 1.48 15.33
N TYR A 147 14.98 1.63 15.68
CA TYR A 147 15.62 2.95 15.80
C TYR A 147 15.63 3.71 14.47
N LEU A 148 16.01 3.04 13.37
CA LEU A 148 15.99 3.62 12.03
C LEU A 148 14.56 3.98 11.60
N GLY A 149 13.57 3.11 11.86
CA GLY A 149 12.17 3.38 11.56
C GLY A 149 11.60 4.58 12.31
N ARG A 150 11.97 4.76 13.59
CA ARG A 150 11.57 5.94 14.39
C ARG A 150 12.16 7.25 13.86
N ARG A 151 13.32 7.20 13.20
CA ARG A 151 13.95 8.36 12.56
C ARG A 151 13.30 8.69 11.22
N SER A 152 12.84 7.69 10.46
CA SER A 152 12.24 7.89 9.14
C SER A 152 10.76 8.31 9.19
N LEU A 153 9.99 7.85 10.20
CA LEU A 153 8.58 8.22 10.37
C LEU A 153 8.43 9.40 11.34
N SER A 154 8.13 10.58 10.78
CA SER A 154 7.71 11.74 11.57
C SER A 154 6.41 11.43 12.32
N TRP A 155 6.35 11.79 13.61
CA TRP A 155 5.17 11.61 14.47
C TRP A 155 3.90 12.20 13.84
N PHE A 156 4.02 13.29 13.09
CA PHE A 156 2.91 13.93 12.38
C PHE A 156 2.23 12.97 11.39
N LEU A 157 3.01 12.21 10.61
CA LEU A 157 2.49 11.22 9.65
C LEU A 157 1.81 10.02 10.31
N VAL A 158 2.25 9.64 11.51
CA VAL A 158 1.74 8.45 12.22
C VAL A 158 0.52 8.77 13.07
N SER A 159 0.43 10.00 13.58
CA SER A 159 -0.62 10.45 14.51
C SER A 159 -2.03 10.18 14.00
N SER A 160 -2.32 10.50 12.74
CA SER A 160 -3.65 10.30 12.14
C SER A 160 -4.03 8.83 12.05
N ILE A 161 -3.05 7.96 11.75
CA ILE A 161 -3.26 6.50 11.68
C ILE A 161 -3.58 5.94 13.06
N ILE A 162 -2.82 6.36 14.07
CA ILE A 162 -3.03 5.93 15.47
C ILE A 162 -4.41 6.39 15.95
N VAL A 163 -4.76 7.66 15.77
CA VAL A 163 -6.04 8.22 16.23
C VAL A 163 -7.21 7.50 15.57
N TYR A 164 -7.13 7.24 14.25
CA TYR A 164 -8.18 6.50 13.55
C TYR A 164 -8.32 5.06 14.07
N THR A 165 -7.20 4.35 14.23
CA THR A 165 -7.19 2.94 14.63
C THR A 165 -7.65 2.75 16.07
N LEU A 166 -7.30 3.67 16.98
CA LEU A 166 -7.81 3.66 18.35
C LEU A 166 -9.27 4.10 18.42
N GLY A 167 -9.63 5.15 17.70
CA GLY A 167 -10.99 5.70 17.67
C GLY A 167 -12.03 4.67 17.25
N ILE A 168 -11.70 3.78 16.31
CA ILE A 168 -12.66 2.79 15.81
C ILE A 168 -12.98 1.65 16.80
N ARG A 169 -12.20 1.51 17.87
CA ARG A 169 -12.52 0.57 18.97
C ARG A 169 -13.38 1.21 20.06
N LEU A 170 -13.39 2.54 20.13
CA LEU A 170 -14.17 3.30 21.11
C LEU A 170 -15.63 3.50 20.71
N TYR A 171 -15.98 3.24 19.44
CA TYR A 171 -17.33 3.40 18.86
C TYR A 171 -17.75 2.18 18.06
#